data_AF-A0A372RH89-F1
#
_entry.id   AF-A0A372RH89-F1
#
_cell.length_a   1.000
_cell.length_b   1.000
_cell.length_c   1.000
_cell.angle_alpha   90.00
_cell.angle_beta   90.00
_cell.angle_gamma   90.00
#
_symmetry.space_group_name_H-M   'P 1'
#
loop_
_entity.id
_entity.type
_entity.pdbx_description
1 polymer ?
#
loop_
_entity_poly.entity_id
_entity_poly.type
_entity_poly.pdbx_seq_one_letter_code
_entity_poly.pdbx_strand_id
1 'polypeptide(L)'
;TLEDWTKLQEKVVQLRQLDLDMDFWLDRLDPVIWKLVETYKGNVDEEFWSKIISKQSFGSGPIIVTGWTTAFYPYKIDGEKLEHDSLKPDDFPDGRVK
;
A
#
# COMPACT_ATOMS: atom_id res chain seq x y z
N THR A 1 17.07 4.55 10.81
CA THR A 1 17.32 5.91 11.36
C THR A 1 16.33 6.88 10.72
N LEU A 2 16.21 8.12 11.20
CA LEU A 2 15.36 9.12 10.55
C LEU A 2 15.78 9.34 9.09
N GLU A 3 17.09 9.30 8.84
CA GLU A 3 17.66 9.41 7.48
C GLU A 3 17.13 8.31 6.55
N ASP A 4 17.03 7.06 7.01
CA ASP A 4 16.49 5.96 6.19
C ASP A 4 15.03 6.18 5.81
N TRP A 5 14.23 6.72 6.74
CA TRP A 5 12.81 7.03 6.52
C TRP A 5 12.62 8.22 5.58
N THR A 6 13.44 9.26 5.70
CA THR A 6 13.44 10.38 4.76
C THR A 6 13.84 9.93 3.35
N LYS A 7 14.89 9.10 3.23
CA LYS A 7 15.29 8.51 1.94
C LYS A 7 14.19 7.65 1.32
N LEU A 8 13.42 6.93 2.13
CA LEU A 8 12.27 6.16 1.63
C LEU A 8 11.22 7.07 1.00
N GLN A 9 10.86 8.16 1.67
CA GLN A 9 9.89 9.14 1.15
C GLN A 9 10.42 9.83 -0.13
N GLU A 10 11.69 10.22 -0.16
CA GLU A 10 12.33 10.80 -1.34
C GLU A 10 12.28 9.86 -2.55
N LYS A 11 12.47 8.55 -2.34
CA LYS A 11 12.38 7.55 -3.42
C LYS A 11 10.98 7.46 -4.00
N VAL A 12 9.93 7.60 -3.20
CA VAL A 12 8.54 7.62 -3.70
C VAL A 12 8.30 8.86 -4.57
N VAL A 13 8.80 10.03 -4.14
CA VAL A 13 8.71 11.26 -4.92
C VAL A 13 9.49 11.15 -6.24
N GLN A 14 10.71 10.62 -6.19
CA GLN A 14 11.53 10.39 -7.39
C GLN A 14 10.86 9.40 -8.35
N LEU A 15 10.25 8.34 -7.83
CA LEU A 15 9.54 7.36 -8.65
C LEU A 15 8.38 7.99 -9.43
N ARG A 16 7.65 8.93 -8.81
CA ARG A 16 6.60 9.71 -9.49
C ARG A 16 7.16 10.58 -10.62
N GLN A 17 8.37 11.11 -10.46
CA GLN A 17 9.02 11.97 -11.47
C GLN A 17 9.53 11.19 -12.70
N LEU A 18 9.62 9.86 -12.64
CA LEU A 18 10.04 9.03 -13.77
C LEU A 18 8.97 8.87 -14.86
N ASP A 19 7.77 9.43 -14.66
CA ASP A 19 6.66 9.44 -15.62
C ASP A 19 6.31 8.04 -16.17
N LEU A 20 6.24 7.06 -15.26
CA LEU A 20 6.00 5.65 -15.58
C LEU A 20 4.51 5.27 -15.61
N ASP A 21 3.59 6.24 -15.64
CA ASP A 21 2.13 6.02 -15.51
C ASP A 21 1.75 5.19 -14.25
N MET A 22 2.38 5.51 -13.11
CA MET A 22 2.20 4.79 -11.84
C MET A 22 1.29 5.51 -10.83
N ASP A 23 0.62 6.60 -11.23
CA ASP A 23 -0.19 7.42 -10.30
C ASP A 23 -1.31 6.61 -9.64
N PHE A 24 -1.92 5.67 -10.36
CA PHE A 24 -2.94 4.75 -9.82
C PHE A 24 -2.48 3.97 -8.57
N TRP A 25 -1.17 3.77 -8.42
CA TRP A 25 -0.55 3.13 -7.27
C TRP A 25 0.08 4.13 -6.32
N LEU A 26 0.82 5.11 -6.84
CA LEU A 26 1.55 6.08 -6.03
C LEU A 26 0.62 6.96 -5.19
N ASP A 27 -0.60 7.23 -5.64
CA ASP A 27 -1.60 7.97 -4.86
C ASP A 27 -2.07 7.19 -3.62
N ARG A 28 -1.93 5.87 -3.62
CA ARG A 28 -2.27 5.00 -2.49
C ARG A 28 -1.06 4.79 -1.59
N LEU A 29 0.14 4.64 -2.17
CA LEU A 29 1.38 4.38 -1.44
C LEU A 29 1.89 5.60 -0.66
N ASP A 30 1.91 6.78 -1.29
CA ASP A 30 2.50 7.99 -0.70
C ASP A 30 1.94 8.36 0.70
N PRO A 31 0.60 8.39 0.93
CA PRO A 31 0.06 8.70 2.25
C PRO A 31 0.44 7.66 3.32
N VAL A 32 0.63 6.39 2.94
CA VAL A 32 1.08 5.32 3.85
C VAL A 32 2.52 5.57 4.27
N ILE A 33 3.41 5.83 3.31
CA ILE A 33 4.82 6.12 3.60
C ILE A 33 4.94 7.36 4.48
N TRP A 34 4.16 8.40 4.21
CA TRP A 34 4.13 9.60 5.05
C TRP A 34 3.75 9.28 6.50
N LYS A 35 2.71 8.46 6.74
CA LYS A 35 2.31 8.06 8.10
C LYS A 35 3.37 7.22 8.82
N LEU A 36 4.11 6.37 8.09
CA LEU A 36 5.24 5.62 8.66
C LEU A 36 6.36 6.57 9.12
N VAL A 37 6.71 7.56 8.30
CA VAL A 37 7.71 8.58 8.63
C VAL A 37 7.27 9.42 9.84
N GLU A 38 6.02 9.88 9.87
CA GLU A 38 5.48 10.66 10.99
C GLU A 38 5.44 9.86 12.30
N THR A 39 5.04 8.58 12.23
CA THR A 39 5.08 7.69 13.39
C THR A 39 6.51 7.56 13.92
N TYR A 40 7.51 7.42 13.05
CA TYR A 40 8.90 7.34 13.46
C TYR A 40 9.40 8.64 14.14
N LYS A 41 8.89 9.80 13.74
CA LYS A 41 9.19 11.09 14.39
C LYS A 41 8.48 11.28 15.74
N GLY A 42 7.62 10.34 16.15
CA GLY A 42 6.84 10.40 17.39
C GLY A 42 5.40 10.91 17.21
N ASN A 43 4.98 11.23 15.99
CA ASN A 43 3.62 11.67 15.67
C ASN A 43 2.76 10.45 15.31
N VAL A 44 2.31 9.72 16.32
CA VAL A 44 1.52 8.50 16.14
C VAL A 44 0.05 8.82 15.85
N ASP A 45 -0.48 8.28 14.75
CA ASP A 45 -1.90 8.33 14.40
C ASP A 45 -2.54 6.96 14.65
N GLU A 46 -3.22 6.82 15.79
CA GLU A 46 -3.84 5.56 16.20
C GLU A 46 -4.94 5.09 15.24
N GLU A 47 -5.68 6.02 14.62
CA GLU A 47 -6.74 5.67 13.68
C GLU A 47 -6.14 5.05 12.41
N PHE A 48 -5.06 5.63 11.89
CA PHE A 48 -4.28 5.04 10.79
C PHE A 48 -3.79 3.63 11.15
N TRP A 49 -3.16 3.46 12.31
CA TRP A 49 -2.63 2.16 12.75
C TRP A 49 -3.73 1.12 13.03
N SER A 50 -4.95 1.54 13.39
CA SER A 50 -6.08 0.64 13.55
C SER A 50 -6.58 0.03 12.22
N LYS A 51 -6.18 0.60 11.08
CA LYS A 51 -6.66 0.24 9.73
C LYS A 51 -5.62 -0.49 8.87
N ILE A 52 -4.62 -1.13 9.48
CA ILE A 52 -3.55 -1.89 8.77
C ILE A 52 -4.15 -2.90 7.79
N ILE A 53 -5.00 -3.78 8.30
CA ILE A 53 -5.59 -4.89 7.56
C ILE A 53 -6.92 -5.29 8.17
N SER A 54 -7.90 -5.62 7.34
CA SER A 54 -9.16 -6.23 7.74
C SER A 54 -9.54 -7.34 6.78
N LYS A 55 -10.03 -8.45 7.31
CA LYS A 55 -10.48 -9.61 6.54
C LYS A 55 -11.98 -9.81 6.79
N GLN A 56 -12.78 -9.60 5.76
CA GLN A 56 -14.24 -9.69 5.83
C GLN A 56 -14.73 -10.92 5.07
N SER A 57 -15.72 -11.61 5.63
CA SER A 57 -16.43 -12.72 5.00
C SER A 57 -17.91 -12.40 4.94
N PHE A 58 -18.53 -12.64 3.79
CA PHE A 58 -19.94 -12.33 3.54
C PHE A 58 -20.80 -13.62 3.47
N GLY A 59 -20.39 -14.67 4.18
CA GLY A 59 -21.07 -15.96 4.17
C GLY A 59 -20.78 -16.75 2.90
N SER A 60 -21.68 -16.71 1.92
CA SER A 60 -21.49 -17.36 0.61
C SER A 60 -20.68 -16.51 -0.38
N GLY A 61 -20.42 -15.25 -0.06
CA GLY A 61 -19.60 -14.35 -0.88
C GLY A 61 -18.09 -14.54 -0.68
N PRO A 62 -17.26 -13.93 -1.56
CA PRO A 62 -15.81 -14.01 -1.45
C PRO A 62 -15.32 -13.35 -0.16
N ILE A 63 -14.21 -13.86 0.36
CA ILE A 63 -13.47 -13.19 1.43
C ILE A 63 -12.73 -12.01 0.81
N ILE A 64 -12.87 -10.83 1.41
CA ILE A 64 -12.19 -9.61 0.97
C ILE A 64 -11.21 -9.16 2.05
N VAL A 65 -9.98 -8.86 1.65
CA VAL A 65 -8.95 -8.22 2.46
C VAL A 65 -8.93 -6.75 2.09
N THR A 66 -8.97 -5.88 3.09
CA THR A 66 -8.89 -4.42 2.95
C THR A 66 -7.85 -3.85 3.91
N GLY A 67 -7.60 -2.55 3.82
CA GLY A 67 -6.67 -1.83 4.71
C GLY A 67 -5.48 -1.27 3.94
N TRP A 68 -4.77 -0.33 4.55
CA TRP A 68 -3.73 0.41 3.86
C TRP A 68 -2.50 -0.44 3.51
N THR A 69 -2.35 -1.64 4.09
CA THR A 69 -1.30 -2.59 3.67
C THR A 69 -1.41 -2.97 2.19
N THR A 70 -2.61 -2.89 1.61
CA THR A 70 -2.84 -3.16 0.18
C THR A 70 -2.15 -2.13 -0.74
N ALA A 71 -1.82 -0.94 -0.23
CA ALA A 71 -1.09 0.10 -0.97
C ALA A 71 0.35 -0.29 -1.32
N PHE A 72 0.93 -1.31 -0.66
CA PHE A 72 2.24 -1.84 -1.03
C PHE A 72 2.25 -2.66 -2.32
N TYR A 73 1.07 -2.99 -2.86
CA TYR A 73 0.92 -3.83 -4.04
C TYR A 73 0.34 -3.01 -5.20
N PRO A 74 1.14 -2.69 -6.24
CA PRO A 74 0.63 -2.03 -7.45
C PRO A 74 -0.26 -2.95 -8.29
N TYR A 75 0.05 -4.24 -8.32
CA TYR A 75 -0.61 -5.21 -9.20
C TYR A 75 -1.17 -6.38 -8.41
N LYS A 76 -2.13 -7.07 -9.01
CA LYS A 76 -2.62 -8.40 -8.60
C LYS A 76 -1.70 -9.50 -9.15
N ILE A 77 -1.91 -10.74 -8.70
CA ILE A 77 -1.14 -11.91 -9.18
C ILE A 77 -1.26 -12.15 -10.70
N ASP A 78 -2.36 -11.74 -11.32
CA ASP A 78 -2.61 -11.83 -12.76
C ASP A 78 -1.89 -10.72 -13.57
N GLY A 79 -1.24 -9.77 -12.89
CA GLY A 79 -0.56 -8.63 -13.50
C GLY A 79 -1.46 -7.42 -13.76
N GLU A 80 -2.75 -7.52 -13.46
CA GLU A 80 -3.68 -6.39 -13.59
C GLU A 80 -3.43 -5.34 -12.50
N LYS A 81 -3.68 -4.07 -12.84
CA LYS A 81 -3.60 -2.95 -11.89
C LYS A 81 -4.53 -3.20 -10.69
N LEU A 82 -4.04 -2.94 -9.49
CA LEU A 82 -4.89 -2.91 -8.30
C LEU A 82 -5.49 -1.50 -8.15
N GLU A 83 -6.74 -1.33 -8.57
CA GLU A 83 -7.43 -0.04 -8.58
C GLU A 83 -8.10 0.32 -7.24
N HIS A 84 -8.20 -0.62 -6.31
CA HIS A 84 -8.89 -0.45 -5.04
C HIS A 84 -8.06 -0.98 -3.87
N ASP A 85 -8.31 -0.45 -2.66
CA ASP A 85 -7.68 -0.91 -1.42
C ASP A 85 -8.33 -2.20 -0.88
N SER A 86 -8.65 -3.10 -1.80
CA SER A 86 -9.32 -4.36 -1.52
C SER A 86 -8.86 -5.46 -2.48
N LEU A 87 -8.58 -6.65 -1.94
CA LEU A 87 -8.09 -7.81 -2.68
C LEU A 87 -8.79 -9.07 -2.17
N LYS A 88 -9.02 -10.04 -3.04
CA LYS A 88 -9.25 -11.40 -2.56
C LYS A 88 -7.93 -12.00 -2.10
N PRO A 89 -7.93 -12.89 -1.10
CA PRO A 89 -6.71 -13.60 -0.68
C PRO A 89 -5.94 -14.24 -1.84
N ASP A 90 -6.65 -14.78 -2.84
CA ASP A 90 -6.04 -15.47 -3.97
C ASP A 90 -5.46 -14.51 -5.04
N ASP A 91 -5.79 -13.22 -4.97
CA ASP A 91 -5.31 -12.20 -5.91
C ASP A 91 -3.99 -11.54 -5.45
N PHE A 92 -3.49 -11.87 -4.25
CA PHE A 92 -2.24 -11.34 -3.74
C PHE A 92 -1.05 -11.76 -4.63
N PRO A 93 -0.14 -10.83 -4.97
CA PRO A 93 1.07 -11.18 -5.72
C PRO A 93 1.91 -12.22 -5.00
N ASP A 94 2.48 -13.16 -5.74
CA ASP A 94 3.39 -14.19 -5.21
C ASP A 94 4.81 -13.67 -4.95
N GLY A 95 5.04 -12.37 -5.15
CA GLY A 95 6.32 -11.70 -4.96
C GLY A 95 7.31 -11.89 -6.11
N ARG A 96 6.90 -12.48 -7.25
CA ARG A 96 7.75 -12.68 -8.41
C ARG A 96 7.54 -11.58 -9.44
N VAL A 97 8.64 -10.92 -9.82
CA VAL A 97 8.68 -10.12 -11.05
C VAL A 97 8.96 -11.09 -12.20
N LYS A 98 8.03 -11.21 -13.15
CA LYS A 98 8.21 -12.03 -14.36
C LYS A 98 8.91 -11.24 -15.46
#